data_AF-A0A954LB36-F1
#
_entry.id   AF-A0A954LB36-F1
#
_cell.length_a   1.000
_cell.length_b   1.000
_cell.length_c   1.000
_cell.angle_alpha   90.00
_cell.angle_beta   90.00
_cell.angle_gamma   90.00
#
_symmetry.space_group_name_H-M   'P 1'
#
loop_
_entity.id
_entity.type
_entity.pdbx_description
1 polymer ?
#
loop_
_entity_poly.entity_id
_entity_poly.type
_entity_poly.pdbx_seq_one_letter_code
_entity_poly.pdbx_strand_id
1 'polypeptide(L)'
;EAVRAASVRVNRWLNEQPGNARQTALCRRLDESVHYLDSCPQGRLEDHLKYLAEVSIDRLQQSYALLKTISWAIPIIGFLGTVIGITMAIANITPEQLDTSLTEVSAGLAVAFDTTAQALAMSLVLVFASFLTERGEQSILNDVEQFGIDHLLPRLVMEQGETRAADRMAASNSDAMSVMQQDLDEWRSEMTGLRTQWSDFMLQFNRQLTDAMQQEMSGLLAEHRHSTDAARSAYANALAEGSNAVQTQLQQSIGEFTSHVAQWQQALQQSSLAAADQSEQLHGLGRTLLQLQESEERLSGLQQQMNESLQSARILET
;
A
#
# COMPACT_ATOMS: atom_id res chain seq x y z
N GLU A 1 1.75 14.83 -72.34
CA GLU A 1 0.32 15.20 -72.40
C GLU A 1 -0.60 14.21 -71.68
N ALA A 2 -0.41 12.91 -71.87
CA ALA A 2 -1.32 11.90 -71.33
C ALA A 2 -1.26 11.68 -69.81
N VAL A 3 -0.11 11.85 -69.14
CA VAL A 3 -0.02 11.93 -67.66
C VAL A 3 -0.91 13.06 -67.11
N ARG A 4 -0.91 14.22 -67.78
CA ARG A 4 -1.74 15.38 -67.43
C ARG A 4 -3.23 15.12 -67.69
N ALA A 5 -3.56 14.34 -68.72
CA ALA A 5 -4.94 13.91 -68.97
C ALA A 5 -5.41 12.84 -67.95
N ALA A 6 -4.49 11.98 -67.48
CA ALA A 6 -4.75 11.03 -66.41
C ALA A 6 -4.95 11.74 -65.06
N SER A 7 -4.09 12.71 -64.71
CA SER A 7 -4.25 13.51 -63.48
C SER A 7 -5.59 14.23 -63.46
N VAL A 8 -5.97 14.91 -64.55
CA VAL A 8 -7.28 15.59 -64.67
C VAL A 8 -8.48 14.64 -64.54
N ARG A 9 -8.40 13.41 -65.09
CA ARG A 9 -9.47 12.41 -64.95
C ARG A 9 -9.61 11.91 -63.51
N VAL A 10 -8.49 11.61 -62.85
CA VAL A 10 -8.49 11.15 -61.45
C VAL A 10 -8.97 12.26 -60.52
N ASN A 11 -8.51 13.50 -60.74
CA ASN A 11 -8.95 14.65 -59.95
C ASN A 11 -10.45 14.93 -60.12
N ARG A 12 -10.99 14.77 -61.34
CA ARG A 12 -12.43 14.87 -61.59
C ARG A 12 -13.20 13.79 -60.84
N TRP A 13 -12.75 12.53 -60.94
CA TRP A 13 -13.36 11.43 -60.22
C TRP A 13 -13.30 11.62 -58.70
N LEU A 14 -12.18 12.11 -58.16
CA LEU A 14 -12.03 12.45 -56.74
C LEU A 14 -12.97 13.56 -56.28
N ASN A 15 -13.24 14.56 -57.14
CA ASN A 15 -14.20 15.64 -56.87
C ASN A 15 -15.67 15.20 -56.93
N GLU A 16 -15.98 14.12 -57.64
CA GLU A 16 -17.33 13.55 -57.77
C GLU A 16 -17.68 12.59 -56.61
N GLN A 17 -16.71 12.18 -55.79
CA GLN A 17 -16.95 11.30 -54.64
C GLN A 17 -17.61 12.02 -53.45
N PRO A 18 -18.53 11.34 -52.72
CA PRO A 18 -19.13 11.90 -51.51
C PRO A 18 -18.07 12.22 -50.44
N GLY A 19 -18.32 13.25 -49.62
CA GLY A 19 -17.34 13.78 -48.66
C GLY A 19 -16.74 12.73 -47.71
N ASN A 20 -17.50 11.70 -47.35
CA ASN A 20 -17.05 10.60 -46.49
C ASN A 20 -16.04 9.67 -47.21
N ALA A 21 -16.20 9.46 -48.52
CA ALA A 21 -15.28 8.66 -49.32
C ALA A 21 -13.96 9.39 -49.55
N ARG A 22 -13.97 10.73 -49.66
CA ARG A 22 -12.75 11.55 -49.80
C ARG A 22 -11.81 11.45 -48.61
N GLN A 23 -12.33 11.16 -47.42
CA GLN A 23 -11.51 11.02 -46.20
C GLN A 23 -10.85 9.65 -46.05
N THR A 24 -11.17 8.69 -46.91
CA THR A 24 -10.54 7.36 -46.90
C THR A 24 -9.05 7.46 -47.23
N ALA A 25 -8.26 6.56 -46.65
CA ALA A 25 -6.81 6.49 -46.88
C ALA A 25 -6.47 6.38 -48.38
N LEU A 26 -7.27 5.61 -49.13
CA LEU A 26 -7.10 5.43 -50.57
C LEU A 26 -7.36 6.72 -51.37
N CYS A 27 -8.43 7.45 -51.09
CA CYS A 27 -8.72 8.71 -51.81
C CYS A 27 -7.70 9.80 -51.49
N ARG A 28 -7.27 9.91 -50.23
CA ARG A 28 -6.21 10.84 -49.83
C ARG A 28 -4.88 10.49 -50.51
N ARG A 29 -4.55 9.20 -50.57
CA ARG A 29 -3.32 8.72 -51.23
C ARG A 29 -3.33 8.99 -52.73
N LEU A 30 -4.46 8.80 -53.39
CA LEU A 30 -4.63 9.13 -54.81
C LEU A 30 -4.47 10.63 -55.06
N ASP A 31 -5.06 11.47 -54.21
CA ASP A 31 -4.97 12.93 -54.31
C ASP A 31 -3.52 13.42 -54.14
N GLU A 32 -2.82 12.96 -53.11
CA GLU A 32 -1.40 13.30 -52.85
C GLU A 32 -0.49 12.83 -54.00
N SER A 33 -0.72 11.62 -54.53
CA SER A 33 0.04 11.07 -55.65
C SER A 33 -0.17 11.85 -56.95
N VAL A 34 -1.41 12.25 -57.23
CA VAL A 34 -1.77 13.06 -58.41
C VAL A 34 -1.20 14.47 -58.31
N HIS A 35 -1.30 15.10 -57.12
CA HIS A 35 -0.73 16.41 -56.87
C HIS A 35 0.80 16.43 -57.04
N TYR A 36 1.48 15.37 -56.60
CA TYR A 36 2.92 15.20 -56.82
C TYR A 36 3.29 15.10 -58.30
N LEU A 37 2.51 14.36 -59.09
CA LEU A 37 2.73 14.23 -60.53
C LEU A 37 2.52 15.55 -61.29
N ASP A 38 1.54 16.35 -60.89
CA ASP A 38 1.30 17.67 -61.48
C ASP A 38 2.42 18.67 -61.10
N SER A 39 3.00 18.54 -59.91
CA SER A 39 4.08 19.40 -59.40
C SER A 39 5.48 19.00 -59.89
N CYS A 40 5.72 17.70 -60.12
CA CYS A 40 7.01 17.13 -60.49
C CYS A 40 6.87 15.98 -61.51
N PRO A 41 6.68 16.28 -62.80
CA PRO A 41 6.41 15.27 -63.84
C PRO A 41 7.59 14.34 -64.17
N GLN A 42 8.81 14.66 -63.71
CA GLN A 42 10.01 13.82 -63.85
C GLN A 42 10.42 13.11 -62.55
N GLY A 43 9.66 13.29 -61.46
CA GLY A 43 9.95 12.69 -60.16
C GLY A 43 9.77 11.17 -60.16
N ARG A 44 10.51 10.47 -59.29
CA ARG A 44 10.31 9.02 -59.06
C ARG A 44 9.06 8.83 -58.18
N LEU A 45 7.93 8.54 -58.83
CA LEU A 45 6.65 8.32 -58.15
C LEU A 45 6.73 7.17 -57.12
N GLU A 46 7.55 6.15 -57.38
CA GLU A 46 7.77 5.03 -56.46
C GLU A 46 8.34 5.52 -55.11
N ASP A 47 9.39 6.34 -55.14
CA ASP A 47 10.03 6.86 -53.93
C ASP A 47 9.05 7.76 -53.15
N HIS A 48 8.24 8.55 -53.87
CA HIS A 48 7.21 9.37 -53.22
C HIS A 48 6.09 8.52 -52.59
N LEU A 49 5.69 7.43 -53.26
CA LEU A 49 4.72 6.49 -52.69
C LEU A 49 5.28 5.78 -51.45
N LYS A 50 6.57 5.41 -51.40
CA LYS A 50 7.19 4.86 -50.19
C LYS A 50 7.22 5.89 -49.06
N TYR A 51 7.61 7.14 -49.35
CA TYR A 51 7.58 8.22 -48.37
C TYR A 51 6.18 8.45 -47.78
N LEU A 52 5.14 8.48 -48.63
CA LEU A 52 3.77 8.64 -48.15
C LEU A 52 3.30 7.44 -47.30
N ALA A 53 3.82 6.23 -47.54
CA ALA A 53 3.52 5.02 -46.75
C ALA A 53 4.06 5.18 -45.33
N GLU A 54 5.35 5.50 -45.21
CA GLU A 54 6.00 5.77 -43.92
C GLU A 54 5.28 6.86 -43.12
N VAL A 55 4.97 7.99 -43.76
CA VAL A 55 4.22 9.09 -43.11
C VAL A 55 2.84 8.62 -42.63
N SER A 56 2.19 7.72 -43.35
CA SER A 56 0.87 7.20 -42.97
C SER A 56 0.96 6.24 -41.79
N ILE A 57 1.99 5.40 -41.73
CA ILE A 57 2.29 4.52 -40.59
C ILE A 57 2.61 5.35 -39.35
N ASP A 58 3.43 6.39 -39.46
CA ASP A 58 3.77 7.28 -38.35
C ASP A 58 2.54 8.02 -37.81
N ARG A 59 1.69 8.52 -38.70
CA ARG A 59 0.42 9.16 -38.31
C ARG A 59 -0.50 8.19 -37.56
N LEU A 60 -0.57 6.94 -38.03
CA LEU A 60 -1.33 5.88 -37.36
C LEU A 60 -0.78 5.64 -35.95
N GLN A 61 0.54 5.48 -35.81
CA GLN A 61 1.16 5.30 -34.49
C GLN A 61 0.89 6.48 -33.55
N GLN A 62 0.98 7.71 -34.06
CA GLN A 62 0.68 8.93 -33.29
C GLN A 62 -0.78 9.01 -32.85
N SER A 63 -1.75 8.57 -33.67
CA SER A 63 -3.16 8.58 -33.26
C SER A 63 -3.46 7.66 -32.07
N TYR A 64 -2.67 6.59 -31.90
CA TYR A 64 -2.76 5.68 -30.75
C TYR A 64 -1.94 6.14 -29.54
N ALA A 65 -1.15 7.22 -29.64
CA ALA A 65 -0.25 7.65 -28.57
C ALA A 65 -1.01 7.92 -27.25
N LEU A 66 -2.12 8.67 -27.31
CA LEU A 66 -2.94 8.98 -26.13
C LEU A 66 -3.55 7.72 -25.51
N LEU A 67 -4.02 6.78 -26.34
CA LEU A 67 -4.59 5.51 -25.88
C LEU A 67 -3.53 4.64 -25.19
N LYS A 68 -2.31 4.61 -25.73
CA LYS A 68 -1.15 3.96 -25.11
C LYS A 68 -0.79 4.62 -23.78
N THR A 69 -0.79 5.96 -23.71
CA THR A 69 -0.56 6.70 -22.45
C THR A 69 -1.61 6.36 -21.39
N ILE A 70 -2.90 6.33 -21.74
CA ILE A 70 -3.97 5.93 -20.81
C ILE A 70 -3.79 4.49 -20.35
N SER A 71 -3.48 3.57 -21.26
CA SER A 71 -3.25 2.16 -20.94
C SER A 71 -2.10 1.97 -19.94
N TRP A 72 -1.04 2.79 -20.05
CA TRP A 72 0.07 2.86 -19.09
C TRP A 72 -0.32 3.48 -17.74
N ALA A 73 -1.28 4.41 -17.72
CA ALA A 73 -1.72 5.09 -16.50
C ALA A 73 -2.66 4.23 -15.64
N ILE A 74 -3.47 3.36 -16.24
CA ILE A 74 -4.47 2.54 -15.51
C ILE A 74 -3.83 1.70 -14.38
N PRO A 75 -2.72 0.97 -14.57
CA PRO A 75 -2.08 0.21 -13.50
C PRO A 75 -1.58 1.10 -12.35
N ILE A 76 -1.04 2.27 -12.67
CA ILE A 76 -0.54 3.25 -11.68
C ILE A 76 -1.71 3.78 -10.85
N ILE A 77 -2.84 4.12 -11.48
CA ILE A 77 -4.06 4.56 -10.80
C ILE A 77 -4.64 3.43 -9.94
N GLY A 78 -4.61 2.19 -10.43
CA GLY A 78 -5.04 1.00 -9.67
C GLY A 78 -4.19 0.78 -8.41
N PHE A 79 -2.87 0.98 -8.51
CA PHE A 79 -1.95 0.93 -7.37
C PHE A 79 -2.14 2.10 -6.41
N LEU A 80 -2.44 3.31 -6.91
CA LEU A 80 -2.80 4.43 -6.04
C LEU A 80 -4.07 4.12 -5.22
N GLY A 81 -5.04 3.43 -5.83
CA GLY A 81 -6.24 2.95 -5.14
C GLY A 81 -5.93 2.01 -3.97
N THR A 82 -4.97 1.09 -4.11
CA THR A 82 -4.56 0.23 -2.99
C THR A 82 -3.85 1.00 -1.90
N VAL A 83 -2.95 1.93 -2.25
CA VAL A 83 -2.26 2.76 -1.26
C VAL A 83 -3.27 3.54 -0.41
N ILE A 84 -4.28 4.14 -1.05
CA ILE A 84 -5.34 4.88 -0.33
C ILE A 84 -6.16 3.91 0.53
N GLY A 85 -6.61 2.77 -0.01
CA GLY A 85 -7.44 1.81 0.71
C GLY A 85 -6.74 1.20 1.92
N ILE A 86 -5.47 0.84 1.80
CA ILE A 86 -4.66 0.32 2.92
C ILE A 86 -4.41 1.42 3.97
N THR A 87 -4.12 2.64 3.54
CA THR A 87 -3.91 3.78 4.46
C THR A 87 -5.16 4.06 5.28
N MET A 88 -6.33 4.06 4.65
CA MET A 88 -7.62 4.21 5.34
C MET A 88 -7.91 3.04 6.28
N ALA A 89 -7.60 1.81 5.87
CA ALA A 89 -7.78 0.62 6.70
C ALA A 89 -6.94 0.71 8.00
N ILE A 90 -5.69 1.16 7.90
CA ILE A 90 -4.78 1.26 9.05
C ILE A 90 -5.15 2.45 9.96
N ALA A 91 -5.64 3.55 9.41
CA ALA A 91 -5.98 4.76 10.17
C ALA A 91 -7.09 4.55 11.22
N ASN A 92 -7.95 3.53 11.06
CA ASN A 92 -9.07 3.24 11.96
C ASN A 92 -8.74 2.25 13.09
N ILE A 93 -7.47 1.86 13.28
CA ILE A 93 -7.09 0.90 14.32
C ILE A 93 -6.98 1.61 15.67
N THR A 94 -7.99 1.44 16.54
CA THR A 94 -7.92 1.83 17.96
C THR A 94 -7.56 0.64 18.85
N PRO A 95 -6.60 0.79 19.81
CA PRO A 95 -6.16 -0.30 20.69
C PRO A 95 -7.26 -0.87 21.60
N GLU A 96 -8.25 -0.06 21.98
CA GLU A 96 -9.31 -0.50 22.90
C GLU A 96 -10.37 -1.42 22.26
N GLN A 97 -10.40 -1.56 20.93
CA GLN A 97 -11.40 -2.35 20.19
C GLN A 97 -10.78 -3.24 19.11
N LEU A 98 -9.72 -3.98 19.46
CA LEU A 98 -8.96 -4.82 18.53
C LEU A 98 -9.82 -5.77 17.67
N ASP A 99 -10.81 -6.45 18.24
CA ASP A 99 -11.69 -7.38 17.48
C ASP A 99 -12.53 -6.65 16.42
N THR A 100 -13.05 -5.45 16.73
CA THR A 100 -13.82 -4.64 15.78
C THR A 100 -12.90 -4.02 14.72
N SER A 101 -11.74 -3.49 15.15
CA SER A 101 -10.72 -2.90 14.28
C SER A 101 -10.20 -3.90 13.24
N LEU A 102 -10.01 -5.17 13.61
CA LEU A 102 -9.54 -6.21 12.67
C LEU A 102 -10.55 -6.47 11.54
N THR A 103 -11.84 -6.44 11.85
CA THR A 103 -12.90 -6.63 10.83
C THR A 103 -12.92 -5.46 9.85
N GLU A 104 -12.84 -4.22 10.34
CA GLU A 104 -12.79 -3.02 9.48
C GLU A 104 -11.52 -2.96 8.62
N VAL A 105 -10.37 -3.33 9.19
CA VAL A 105 -9.10 -3.43 8.43
C VAL A 105 -9.21 -4.44 7.31
N SER A 106 -9.78 -5.62 7.59
CA SER A 106 -9.95 -6.68 6.58
C SER A 106 -10.85 -6.22 5.43
N ALA A 107 -11.90 -5.45 5.72
CA ALA A 107 -12.80 -4.89 4.71
C ALA A 107 -12.09 -3.82 3.86
N GLY A 108 -11.31 -2.92 4.48
CA GLY A 108 -10.53 -1.91 3.75
C GLY A 108 -9.46 -2.52 2.84
N LEU A 109 -8.79 -3.58 3.30
CA LEU A 109 -7.85 -4.36 2.48
C LEU A 109 -8.53 -5.08 1.31
N ALA A 110 -9.71 -5.66 1.53
CA ALA A 110 -10.48 -6.30 0.46
C ALA A 110 -10.85 -5.30 -0.64
N VAL A 111 -11.36 -4.12 -0.27
CA VAL A 111 -11.68 -3.05 -1.21
C VAL A 111 -10.43 -2.57 -1.97
N ALA A 112 -9.31 -2.40 -1.27
CA ALA A 112 -8.04 -2.03 -1.88
C ALA A 112 -7.65 -3.04 -2.98
N PHE A 113 -7.61 -4.33 -2.65
CA PHE A 113 -7.24 -5.38 -3.61
C PHE A 113 -8.21 -5.50 -4.78
N ASP A 114 -9.52 -5.44 -4.52
CA ASP A 114 -10.54 -5.49 -5.58
C ASP A 114 -10.36 -4.33 -6.58
N THR A 115 -10.02 -3.13 -6.08
CA THR A 115 -9.82 -1.96 -6.94
C THR A 115 -8.62 -2.14 -7.89
N THR A 116 -7.51 -2.71 -7.43
CA THR A 116 -6.37 -3.02 -8.31
C THR A 116 -6.68 -4.17 -9.27
N ALA A 117 -7.33 -5.24 -8.80
CA ALA A 117 -7.71 -6.37 -9.65
C ALA A 117 -8.62 -5.90 -10.80
N GLN A 118 -9.60 -5.05 -10.48
CA GLN A 118 -10.50 -4.44 -11.46
C GLN A 118 -9.75 -3.53 -12.45
N ALA A 119 -8.83 -2.69 -11.97
CA ALA A 119 -8.03 -1.81 -12.83
C ALA A 119 -7.14 -2.61 -13.81
N LEU A 120 -6.49 -3.68 -13.33
CA LEU A 120 -5.69 -4.56 -14.18
C LEU A 120 -6.54 -5.32 -15.20
N ALA A 121 -7.72 -5.80 -14.81
CA ALA A 121 -8.65 -6.46 -15.72
C ALA A 121 -9.10 -5.51 -16.85
N MET A 122 -9.47 -4.27 -16.51
CA MET A 122 -9.84 -3.26 -17.51
C MET A 122 -8.65 -2.87 -18.41
N SER A 123 -7.44 -2.74 -17.85
CA SER A 123 -6.22 -2.45 -18.61
C SER A 123 -5.93 -3.55 -19.63
N LEU A 124 -6.04 -4.82 -19.23
CA LEU A 124 -5.82 -5.96 -20.12
C LEU A 124 -6.80 -5.95 -21.30
N VAL A 125 -8.09 -5.72 -21.02
CA VAL A 125 -9.13 -5.61 -22.05
C VAL A 125 -8.84 -4.45 -23.01
N LEU A 126 -8.45 -3.29 -22.47
CA LEU A 126 -8.16 -2.10 -23.26
C LEU A 126 -6.95 -2.31 -24.18
N VAL A 127 -5.84 -2.85 -23.65
CA VAL A 127 -4.63 -3.14 -24.42
C VAL A 127 -4.93 -4.13 -25.54
N PHE A 128 -5.69 -5.19 -25.25
CA PHE A 128 -6.06 -6.20 -26.24
C PHE A 128 -6.97 -5.64 -27.34
N ALA A 129 -8.00 -4.87 -26.97
CA ALA A 129 -8.89 -4.23 -27.94
C ALA A 129 -8.15 -3.20 -28.83
N SER A 130 -7.25 -2.42 -28.22
CA SER A 130 -6.40 -1.46 -28.93
C SER A 130 -5.50 -2.16 -29.94
N PHE A 131 -4.87 -3.27 -29.54
CA PHE A 131 -4.02 -4.07 -30.41
C PHE A 131 -4.78 -4.64 -31.63
N LEU A 132 -5.99 -5.17 -31.43
CA LEU A 132 -6.80 -5.67 -32.54
C LEU A 132 -7.18 -4.56 -33.52
N THR A 133 -7.49 -3.37 -33.02
CA THR A 133 -7.86 -2.21 -33.84
C THR A 133 -6.65 -1.68 -34.61
N GLU A 134 -5.51 -1.47 -33.93
CA GLU A 134 -4.25 -1.03 -34.54
C GLU A 134 -3.80 -2.01 -35.63
N ARG A 135 -3.92 -3.31 -35.39
CA ARG A 135 -3.62 -4.36 -36.39
C ARG A 135 -4.56 -4.32 -37.59
N GLY A 136 -5.86 -4.08 -37.37
CA GLY A 136 -6.83 -3.96 -38.44
C GLY A 136 -6.56 -2.73 -39.33
N GLU A 137 -6.27 -1.58 -38.71
CA GLU A 137 -5.95 -0.35 -39.44
C GLU A 137 -4.62 -0.44 -40.20
N GLN A 138 -3.59 -1.07 -39.61
CA GLN A 138 -2.34 -1.38 -40.33
C GLN A 138 -2.58 -2.27 -41.55
N SER A 139 -3.46 -3.28 -41.44
CA SER A 139 -3.80 -4.15 -42.57
C SER A 139 -4.45 -3.35 -43.71
N ILE A 140 -5.39 -2.47 -43.39
CA ILE A 140 -6.05 -1.61 -44.39
C ILE A 140 -5.02 -0.68 -45.05
N LEU A 141 -4.09 -0.13 -44.28
CA LEU A 141 -3.06 0.74 -44.82
C LEU A 141 -2.11 -0.01 -45.77
N ASN A 142 -1.70 -1.22 -45.40
CA ASN A 142 -0.92 -2.11 -46.26
C ASN A 142 -1.66 -2.45 -47.56
N ASP A 143 -2.97 -2.70 -47.50
CA ASP A 143 -3.78 -2.96 -48.70
C ASP A 143 -3.82 -1.74 -49.64
N VAL A 144 -3.89 -0.53 -49.07
CA VAL A 144 -3.82 0.74 -49.84
C VAL A 144 -2.45 0.93 -50.48
N GLU A 145 -1.38 0.58 -49.77
CA GLU A 145 -0.01 0.64 -50.30
C GLU A 145 0.18 -0.35 -51.45
N GLN A 146 -0.25 -1.60 -51.26
CA GLN A 146 -0.21 -2.64 -52.28
C GLN A 146 -1.03 -2.23 -53.52
N PHE A 147 -2.21 -1.64 -53.33
CA PHE A 147 -3.00 -1.09 -54.43
C PHE A 147 -2.24 0.02 -55.19
N GLY A 148 -1.52 0.90 -54.48
CA GLY A 148 -0.69 1.92 -55.10
C GLY A 148 0.43 1.34 -55.97
N ILE A 149 1.11 0.31 -55.46
CA ILE A 149 2.21 -0.37 -56.18
C ILE A 149 1.68 -1.16 -57.37
N ASP A 150 0.63 -1.95 -57.19
CA ASP A 150 0.17 -2.87 -58.23
C ASP A 150 -0.63 -2.15 -59.34
N HIS A 151 -1.32 -1.06 -59.03
CA HIS A 151 -2.29 -0.45 -59.96
C HIS A 151 -1.94 0.98 -60.38
N LEU A 152 -1.34 1.80 -59.51
CA LEU A 152 -0.99 3.20 -59.87
C LEU A 152 0.36 3.25 -60.59
N LEU A 153 1.37 2.56 -60.07
CA LEU A 153 2.72 2.55 -60.60
C LEU A 153 2.79 2.09 -62.08
N PRO A 154 2.23 0.93 -62.46
CA PRO A 154 2.30 0.47 -63.85
C PRO A 154 1.57 1.40 -64.82
N ARG A 155 0.39 1.89 -64.44
CA ARG A 155 -0.43 2.74 -65.31
C ARG A 155 0.18 4.12 -65.59
N LEU A 156 1.12 4.56 -64.76
CA LEU A 156 1.75 5.89 -64.85
C LEU A 156 3.19 5.81 -65.38
N VAL A 157 3.89 4.67 -65.19
CA VAL A 157 5.26 4.42 -65.71
C VAL A 157 5.26 3.93 -67.16
N MET A 158 4.22 3.18 -67.59
CA MET A 158 4.13 2.60 -68.94
C MET A 158 4.13 3.61 -70.10
N GLU A 159 4.02 4.92 -69.83
CA GLU A 159 4.00 5.97 -70.86
C GLU A 159 5.31 6.78 -70.99
N GLN A 160 6.31 6.52 -70.14
CA GLN A 160 7.67 7.07 -70.30
C GLN A 160 8.61 6.16 -71.13
N GLY A 161 8.06 5.08 -71.71
CA GLY A 161 8.80 3.86 -72.04
C GLY A 161 9.29 3.66 -73.47
N GLU A 162 9.08 4.54 -74.44
CA GLU A 162 9.44 4.19 -75.85
C GLU A 162 10.90 4.45 -76.27
N THR A 163 11.76 5.08 -75.46
CA THR A 163 13.14 5.37 -75.92
C THR A 163 14.26 4.94 -74.98
N ARG A 164 13.97 4.26 -73.86
CA ARG A 164 15.00 4.04 -72.82
C ARG A 164 14.88 2.74 -72.01
N ALA A 165 14.02 1.82 -72.43
CA ALA A 165 13.73 0.59 -71.69
C ALA A 165 14.80 -0.51 -71.87
N ALA A 166 15.43 -0.64 -73.04
CA ALA A 166 16.36 -1.75 -73.29
C ALA A 166 17.74 -1.57 -72.61
N ASP A 167 18.33 -0.37 -72.64
CA ASP A 167 19.65 -0.13 -72.05
C ASP A 167 19.61 0.19 -70.54
N ARG A 168 18.47 0.64 -69.99
CA ARG A 168 18.35 0.98 -68.56
C ARG A 168 17.92 -0.17 -67.67
N MET A 169 17.24 -1.20 -68.17
CA MET A 169 16.86 -2.34 -67.32
C MET A 169 18.07 -3.16 -66.86
N ALA A 170 19.18 -3.15 -67.61
CA ALA A 170 20.42 -3.80 -67.20
C ALA A 170 21.23 -2.97 -66.18
N ALA A 171 21.24 -1.63 -66.28
CA ALA A 171 21.97 -0.74 -65.35
C ALA A 171 21.14 -0.34 -64.11
N SER A 172 19.83 -0.12 -64.26
CA SER A 172 18.92 0.26 -63.17
C SER A 172 18.67 -0.90 -62.22
N ASN A 173 18.75 -2.16 -62.66
CA ASN A 173 18.53 -3.30 -61.76
C ASN A 173 19.77 -3.58 -60.87
N SER A 174 20.98 -3.18 -61.29
CA SER A 174 22.15 -3.19 -60.40
C SER A 174 22.18 -1.97 -59.48
N ASP A 175 21.83 -0.78 -59.98
CA ASP A 175 21.83 0.46 -59.18
C ASP A 175 20.68 0.51 -58.16
N ALA A 176 19.47 0.03 -58.52
CA ALA A 176 18.34 -0.01 -57.60
C ALA A 176 18.53 -1.05 -56.48
N MET A 177 19.18 -2.20 -56.78
CA MET A 177 19.58 -3.14 -55.73
C MET A 177 20.66 -2.56 -54.82
N SER A 178 21.61 -1.78 -55.33
CA SER A 178 22.66 -1.17 -54.49
C SER A 178 22.15 -0.02 -53.63
N VAL A 179 21.21 0.80 -54.11
CA VAL A 179 20.60 1.88 -53.32
C VAL A 179 19.67 1.32 -52.26
N MET A 180 18.82 0.33 -52.60
CA MET A 180 17.98 -0.34 -51.62
C MET A 180 18.79 -1.15 -50.60
N GLN A 181 19.96 -1.69 -50.98
CA GLN A 181 20.90 -2.29 -50.03
C GLN A 181 21.59 -1.25 -49.14
N GLN A 182 21.97 -0.08 -49.67
CA GLN A 182 22.52 1.01 -48.85
C GLN A 182 21.51 1.51 -47.81
N ASP A 183 20.27 1.77 -48.20
CA ASP A 183 19.22 2.22 -47.27
C ASP A 183 18.85 1.13 -46.25
N LEU A 184 18.82 -0.15 -46.66
CA LEU A 184 18.60 -1.28 -45.74
C LEU A 184 19.76 -1.48 -44.76
N ASP A 185 21.00 -1.23 -45.18
CA ASP A 185 22.18 -1.36 -44.33
C ASP A 185 22.33 -0.16 -43.37
N GLU A 186 21.95 1.04 -43.82
CA GLU A 186 21.89 2.24 -42.99
C GLU A 186 20.77 2.13 -41.94
N TRP A 187 19.55 1.72 -42.35
CA TRP A 187 18.45 1.43 -41.43
C TRP A 187 18.73 0.23 -40.52
N ARG A 188 19.42 -0.83 -41.00
CA ARG A 188 19.92 -1.91 -40.13
C ARG A 188 20.90 -1.37 -39.11
N SER A 189 21.78 -0.45 -39.48
CA SER A 189 22.77 0.12 -38.56
C SER A 189 22.11 0.97 -37.49
N GLU A 190 21.09 1.77 -37.85
CA GLU A 190 20.26 2.53 -36.91
C GLU A 190 19.42 1.63 -36.01
N MET A 191 18.74 0.62 -36.56
CA MET A 191 17.94 -0.34 -35.78
C MET A 191 18.80 -1.21 -34.87
N THR A 192 20.01 -1.56 -35.30
CA THR A 192 20.96 -2.27 -34.44
C THR A 192 21.47 -1.34 -33.34
N GLY A 193 21.67 -0.05 -33.65
CA GLY A 193 21.98 0.98 -32.67
C GLY A 193 20.87 1.13 -31.62
N LEU A 194 19.62 1.30 -32.06
CA LEU A 194 18.44 1.37 -31.19
C LEU A 194 18.25 0.10 -30.36
N ARG A 195 18.46 -1.09 -30.94
CA ARG A 195 18.40 -2.37 -30.21
C ARG A 195 19.48 -2.46 -29.13
N THR A 196 20.69 -2.00 -29.44
CA THR A 196 21.82 -2.05 -28.50
C THR A 196 21.62 -1.03 -27.39
N GLN A 197 21.21 0.20 -27.72
CA GLN A 197 20.86 1.24 -26.75
C GLN A 197 19.70 0.81 -25.85
N TRP A 198 18.66 0.18 -26.42
CA TRP A 198 17.54 -0.37 -25.66
C TRP A 198 17.98 -1.51 -24.73
N SER A 199 18.81 -2.44 -25.22
CA SER A 199 19.38 -3.51 -24.41
C SER A 199 20.23 -2.96 -23.26
N ASP A 200 21.06 -1.96 -23.52
CA ASP A 200 21.89 -1.30 -22.53
C ASP A 200 21.05 -0.53 -21.50
N PHE A 201 20.01 0.18 -21.96
CA PHE A 201 19.04 0.82 -21.10
C PHE A 201 18.32 -0.20 -20.21
N MET A 202 17.86 -1.32 -20.76
CA MET A 202 17.19 -2.37 -19.98
C MET A 202 18.13 -3.02 -18.95
N LEU A 203 19.40 -3.24 -19.32
CA LEU A 203 20.43 -3.74 -18.40
C LEU A 203 20.78 -2.75 -17.30
N GLN A 204 20.78 -1.45 -17.61
CA GLN A 204 21.00 -0.38 -16.63
C GLN A 204 19.79 -0.20 -15.70
N PHE A 205 18.58 -0.24 -16.26
CA PHE A 205 17.34 -0.18 -15.50
C PHE A 205 17.22 -1.36 -14.54
N ASN A 206 17.51 -2.57 -15.00
CA ASN A 206 17.49 -3.77 -14.15
C ASN A 206 18.51 -3.66 -13.01
N ARG A 207 19.72 -3.16 -13.30
CA ARG A 207 20.73 -2.89 -12.26
C ARG A 207 20.27 -1.81 -11.28
N GLN A 208 19.74 -0.69 -11.75
CA GLN A 208 19.21 0.36 -10.89
C GLN A 208 18.06 -0.12 -10.00
N LEU A 209 17.13 -0.92 -10.53
CA LEU A 209 16.06 -1.52 -9.75
C LEU A 209 16.61 -2.45 -8.67
N THR A 210 17.56 -3.30 -9.04
CA THR A 210 18.19 -4.24 -8.11
C THR A 210 18.91 -3.49 -6.99
N ASP A 211 19.70 -2.48 -7.34
CA ASP A 211 20.44 -1.65 -6.38
C ASP A 211 19.49 -0.85 -5.48
N ALA A 212 18.43 -0.24 -6.03
CA ALA A 212 17.44 0.51 -5.28
C ALA A 212 16.68 -0.39 -4.29
N MET A 213 16.19 -1.55 -4.75
CA MET A 213 15.50 -2.51 -3.86
C MET A 213 16.43 -3.05 -2.78
N GLN A 214 17.70 -3.31 -3.10
CA GLN A 214 18.67 -3.81 -2.12
C GLN A 214 19.06 -2.74 -1.08
N GLN A 215 19.21 -1.49 -1.53
CA GLN A 215 19.48 -0.35 -0.65
C GLN A 215 18.27 -0.06 0.25
N GLU A 216 17.06 -0.06 -0.29
CA GLU A 216 15.83 0.18 0.47
C GLU A 216 15.54 -0.96 1.45
N MET A 217 15.69 -2.22 1.03
CA MET A 217 15.47 -3.37 1.92
C MET A 217 16.50 -3.47 3.04
N SER A 218 17.77 -3.14 2.76
CA SER A 218 18.78 -3.05 3.83
C SER A 218 18.50 -1.90 4.80
N GLY A 219 17.98 -0.77 4.30
CA GLY A 219 17.48 0.34 5.11
C GLY A 219 16.32 -0.08 6.02
N LEU A 220 15.28 -0.70 5.44
CA LEU A 220 14.12 -1.19 6.19
C LEU A 220 14.49 -2.25 7.24
N LEU A 221 15.41 -3.16 6.93
CA LEU A 221 15.89 -4.15 7.91
C LEU A 221 16.67 -3.50 9.05
N ALA A 222 17.47 -2.46 8.76
CA ALA A 222 18.20 -1.71 9.78
C ALA A 222 17.24 -0.92 10.68
N GLU A 223 16.24 -0.27 10.09
CA GLU A 223 15.20 0.45 10.82
C GLU A 223 14.34 -0.50 11.67
N HIS A 224 13.95 -1.65 11.11
CA HIS A 224 13.21 -2.64 11.86
C HIS A 224 14.04 -3.19 13.03
N ARG A 225 15.32 -3.51 12.82
CA ARG A 225 16.23 -3.93 13.90
C ARG A 225 16.31 -2.88 15.00
N HIS A 226 16.44 -1.61 14.64
CA HIS A 226 16.48 -0.52 15.61
C HIS A 226 15.16 -0.40 16.40
N SER A 227 14.01 -0.51 15.72
CA SER A 227 12.70 -0.51 16.38
C SER A 227 12.54 -1.68 17.36
N THR A 228 13.05 -2.87 17.02
CA THR A 228 12.99 -4.04 17.90
C THR A 228 13.92 -3.91 19.11
N ASP A 229 15.11 -3.33 18.95
CA ASP A 229 16.01 -3.04 20.07
C ASP A 229 15.43 -1.96 20.99
N ALA A 230 14.78 -0.93 20.43
CA ALA A 230 14.06 0.09 21.18
C ALA A 230 12.89 -0.52 21.98
N ALA A 231 12.06 -1.36 21.37
CA ALA A 231 10.97 -2.04 22.05
C ALA A 231 11.49 -2.98 23.16
N ARG A 232 12.56 -3.73 22.90
CA ARG A 232 13.19 -4.64 23.87
C ARG A 232 13.77 -3.88 25.07
N SER A 233 14.44 -2.76 24.84
CA SER A 233 15.00 -1.92 25.91
C SER A 233 13.90 -1.23 26.72
N ALA A 234 12.82 -0.75 26.09
CA ALA A 234 11.65 -0.23 26.78
C ALA A 234 11.00 -1.29 27.68
N TYR A 235 10.84 -2.52 27.18
CA TYR A 235 10.33 -3.65 27.98
C TYR A 235 11.24 -3.98 29.15
N ALA A 236 12.56 -4.05 28.93
CA ALA A 236 13.53 -4.34 29.98
C ALA A 236 13.50 -3.26 31.09
N ASN A 237 13.39 -1.99 30.70
CA ASN A 237 13.28 -0.87 31.64
C ASN A 237 11.97 -0.95 32.43
N ALA A 238 10.83 -1.20 31.77
CA ALA A 238 9.55 -1.36 32.45
C ALA A 238 9.55 -2.54 33.44
N LEU A 239 10.22 -3.63 33.10
CA LEU A 239 10.33 -4.81 33.97
C LEU A 239 11.24 -4.53 35.17
N ALA A 240 12.33 -3.78 34.98
CA ALA A 240 13.21 -3.34 36.06
C ALA A 240 12.50 -2.35 37.01
N GLU A 241 11.77 -1.37 36.47
CA GLU A 241 10.95 -0.46 37.26
C GLU A 241 9.86 -1.20 38.04
N GLY A 242 9.14 -2.13 37.39
CA GLY A 242 8.15 -2.98 38.06
C GLY A 242 8.75 -3.82 39.18
N SER A 243 9.92 -4.43 38.95
CA SER A 243 10.65 -5.18 39.98
C SER A 243 11.03 -4.30 41.16
N ASN A 244 11.56 -3.10 40.91
CA ASN A 244 11.91 -2.15 41.97
C ASN A 244 10.67 -1.70 42.74
N ALA A 245 9.57 -1.39 42.05
CA ALA A 245 8.32 -1.00 42.68
C ALA A 245 7.76 -2.12 43.57
N VAL A 246 7.77 -3.37 43.11
CA VAL A 246 7.37 -4.54 43.90
C VAL A 246 8.28 -4.71 45.11
N GLN A 247 9.60 -4.57 44.95
CA GLN A 247 10.55 -4.67 46.05
C GLN A 247 10.31 -3.59 47.12
N THR A 248 10.09 -2.34 46.70
CA THR A 248 9.77 -1.23 47.60
C THR A 248 8.44 -1.47 48.31
N GLN A 249 7.40 -1.89 47.58
CA GLN A 249 6.09 -2.20 48.15
C GLN A 249 6.19 -3.34 49.19
N LEU A 250 6.97 -4.39 48.88
CA LEU A 250 7.16 -5.51 49.79
C LEU A 250 7.88 -5.06 51.07
N GLN A 251 8.97 -4.29 50.95
CA GLN A 251 9.67 -3.73 52.11
C GLN A 251 8.77 -2.86 52.97
N GLN A 252 7.96 -2.01 52.35
CA GLN A 252 7.02 -1.15 53.06
C GLN A 252 5.96 -1.98 53.79
N SER A 253 5.34 -2.96 53.12
CA SER A 253 4.35 -3.84 53.73
C SER A 253 4.91 -4.67 54.90
N ILE A 254 6.15 -5.15 54.79
CA ILE A 254 6.85 -5.85 55.88
C ILE A 254 7.10 -4.88 57.04
N GLY A 255 7.55 -3.66 56.76
CA GLY A 255 7.75 -2.63 57.78
C GLY A 255 6.46 -2.30 58.53
N GLU A 256 5.37 -2.07 57.81
CA GLU A 256 4.04 -1.81 58.36
C GLU A 256 3.51 -3.00 59.17
N PHE A 257 3.64 -4.22 58.66
CA PHE A 257 3.28 -5.44 59.38
C PHE A 257 4.07 -5.59 60.68
N THR A 258 5.39 -5.38 60.64
CA THR A 258 6.25 -5.47 61.83
C THR A 258 5.85 -4.43 62.88
N SER A 259 5.54 -3.21 62.44
CA SER A 259 4.98 -2.14 63.29
C SER A 259 3.67 -2.56 63.95
N HIS A 260 2.72 -3.12 63.17
CA HIS A 260 1.45 -3.59 63.69
C HIS A 260 1.61 -4.71 64.71
N VAL A 261 2.51 -5.67 64.46
CA VAL A 261 2.81 -6.75 65.41
C VAL A 261 3.37 -6.19 66.71
N ALA A 262 4.29 -5.22 66.65
CA ALA A 262 4.83 -4.57 67.85
C ALA A 262 3.73 -3.83 68.65
N GLN A 263 2.85 -3.11 67.98
CA GLN A 263 1.70 -2.46 68.61
C GLN A 263 0.75 -3.47 69.27
N TRP A 264 0.47 -4.59 68.59
CA TRP A 264 -0.35 -5.68 69.14
C TRP A 264 0.26 -6.31 70.38
N GLN A 265 1.57 -6.58 70.34
CA GLN A 265 2.30 -7.13 71.48
C GLN A 265 2.24 -6.17 72.68
N GLN A 266 2.41 -4.87 72.43
CA GLN A 266 2.32 -3.84 73.48
C GLN A 266 0.90 -3.74 74.05
N ALA A 267 -0.13 -3.75 73.20
CA ALA A 267 -1.53 -3.73 73.63
C ALA A 267 -1.89 -4.99 74.46
N LEU A 268 -1.39 -6.16 74.08
CA LEU A 268 -1.56 -7.40 74.84
C LEU A 268 -0.90 -7.34 76.22
N GLN A 269 0.32 -6.80 76.31
CA GLN A 269 1.00 -6.61 77.61
C GLN A 269 0.26 -5.62 78.51
N GLN A 270 -0.23 -4.52 77.95
CA GLN A 270 -1.03 -3.56 78.71
C GLN A 270 -2.35 -4.18 79.18
N SER A 271 -3.02 -4.95 78.31
CA SER A 271 -4.25 -5.66 78.66
C SER A 271 -4.01 -6.71 79.74
N SER A 272 -2.89 -7.44 79.72
CA SER A 272 -2.60 -8.46 80.73
C SER A 272 -2.29 -7.85 82.09
N LEU A 273 -1.55 -6.73 82.12
CA LEU A 273 -1.31 -5.96 83.34
C LEU A 273 -2.61 -5.39 83.91
N ALA A 274 -3.46 -4.80 83.06
CA ALA A 274 -4.77 -4.30 83.48
C ALA A 274 -5.67 -5.42 84.02
N ALA A 275 -5.66 -6.61 83.40
CA ALA A 275 -6.41 -7.77 83.89
C ALA A 275 -5.87 -8.30 85.23
N ALA A 276 -4.55 -8.28 85.44
CA ALA A 276 -3.94 -8.64 86.72
C ALA A 276 -4.33 -7.66 87.83
N ASP A 277 -4.29 -6.35 87.56
CA ASP A 277 -4.72 -5.31 88.50
C ASP A 277 -6.22 -5.44 88.83
N GLN A 278 -7.05 -5.68 87.82
CA GLN A 278 -8.49 -5.92 88.01
C GLN A 278 -8.76 -7.17 88.85
N SER A 279 -7.99 -8.24 88.65
CA SER A 279 -8.06 -9.44 89.49
C SER A 279 -7.69 -9.14 90.94
N GLU A 280 -6.61 -8.39 91.18
CA GLU A 280 -6.21 -7.99 92.52
C GLU A 280 -7.27 -7.13 93.21
N GLN A 281 -7.89 -6.18 92.50
CA GLN A 281 -9.01 -5.38 92.98
C GLN A 281 -10.22 -6.26 93.34
N LEU A 282 -10.58 -7.24 92.50
CA LEU A 282 -11.67 -8.18 92.80
C LEU A 282 -11.37 -9.04 94.04
N HIS A 283 -10.14 -9.51 94.20
CA HIS A 283 -9.71 -10.22 95.41
C HIS A 283 -9.75 -9.32 96.65
N GLY A 284 -9.42 -8.02 96.51
CA GLY A 284 -9.58 -7.02 97.55
C GLY A 284 -11.05 -6.84 97.96
N LEU A 285 -11.94 -6.68 96.98
CA LEU A 285 -13.39 -6.62 97.21
C LEU A 285 -13.90 -7.88 97.91
N GLY A 286 -13.48 -9.07 97.47
CA GLY A 286 -13.81 -10.34 98.13
C GLY A 286 -13.37 -10.37 99.59
N ARG A 287 -12.17 -9.88 99.92
CA ARG A 287 -11.70 -9.76 101.31
C ARG A 287 -12.56 -8.79 102.13
N THR A 288 -12.93 -7.64 101.57
CA THR A 288 -13.79 -6.68 102.28
C THR A 288 -15.20 -7.23 102.52
N LEU A 289 -15.75 -8.01 101.57
CA LEU A 289 -17.03 -8.70 101.74
C LEU A 289 -16.96 -9.75 102.86
N LEU A 290 -15.87 -10.53 102.94
CA LEU A 290 -15.66 -11.49 104.03
C LEU A 290 -15.52 -10.78 105.38
N GLN A 291 -14.80 -9.65 105.46
CA GLN A 291 -14.71 -8.86 106.69
C GLN A 291 -16.05 -8.27 107.11
N LEU A 292 -16.86 -7.80 106.15
CA LEU A 292 -18.22 -7.34 106.41
C LEU A 292 -19.07 -8.48 106.99
N GLN A 293 -19.01 -9.67 106.38
CA GLN A 293 -19.73 -10.85 106.87
C GLN A 293 -19.29 -11.25 108.29
N GLU A 294 -17.99 -11.28 108.57
CA GLU A 294 -17.47 -11.58 109.92
C GLU A 294 -17.87 -10.49 110.94
N SER A 295 -17.91 -9.22 110.51
CA SER A 295 -18.39 -8.12 111.36
C SER A 295 -19.89 -8.22 111.64
N GLU A 296 -20.69 -8.66 110.67
CA GLU A 296 -22.11 -8.97 110.87
C GLU A 296 -22.29 -10.14 111.85
N GLU A 297 -21.51 -11.22 111.72
CA GLU A 297 -21.54 -12.35 112.66
C GLU A 297 -21.16 -11.92 114.08
N ARG A 298 -20.13 -11.08 114.24
CA ARG A 298 -19.74 -10.53 115.55
C ARG A 298 -20.80 -9.60 116.13
N LEU A 299 -21.43 -8.76 115.31
CA LEU A 299 -22.55 -7.90 115.73
C LEU A 299 -23.74 -8.75 116.20
N SER A 300 -24.07 -9.81 115.47
CA SER A 300 -25.08 -10.78 115.89
C SER A 300 -24.71 -11.46 117.21
N GLY A 301 -23.44 -11.86 117.39
CA GLY A 301 -22.94 -12.44 118.63
C GLY A 301 -23.00 -11.48 119.83
N LEU A 302 -22.61 -10.21 119.64
CA LEU A 302 -22.71 -9.17 120.65
C LEU A 302 -24.17 -8.87 121.01
N GLN A 303 -25.07 -8.86 120.03
CA GLN A 303 -26.51 -8.71 120.28
C GLN A 303 -27.03 -9.87 121.13
N GLN A 304 -26.59 -11.11 120.87
CA GLN A 304 -26.95 -12.27 121.66
C GLN A 304 -26.39 -12.18 123.09
N GLN A 305 -25.13 -11.77 123.26
CA GLN A 305 -24.51 -11.55 124.58
C GLN A 305 -25.17 -10.40 125.36
N MET A 306 -25.56 -9.32 124.70
CA MET A 306 -26.34 -8.25 125.31
C MET A 306 -27.70 -8.78 125.78
N ASN A 307 -28.35 -9.62 124.98
CA ASN A 307 -29.61 -10.24 125.36
C ASN A 307 -29.45 -11.18 126.57
N GLU A 308 -28.38 -11.99 126.61
CA GLU A 308 -28.04 -12.86 127.75
C GLU A 308 -27.67 -12.06 129.01
N SER A 309 -26.93 -10.95 128.88
CA SER A 309 -26.59 -10.08 130.01
C SER A 309 -27.82 -9.33 130.54
N LEU A 310 -28.72 -8.87 129.67
CA LEU A 310 -30.01 -8.30 130.08
C LEU A 310 -30.89 -9.36 130.75
N GLN A 311 -30.89 -10.62 130.27
CA GLN A 311 -31.61 -11.72 130.94
C GLN A 311 -31.02 -12.06 132.31
N SER A 312 -29.69 -12.15 132.43
CA SER A 312 -29.02 -12.44 133.71
C SER A 312 -29.15 -11.30 134.73
N ALA A 313 -29.14 -10.04 134.30
CA ALA A 313 -29.47 -8.90 135.15
C ALA A 313 -30.92 -8.96 135.66
N ARG A 314 -31.85 -9.44 134.82
CA ARG A 314 -33.27 -9.62 135.19
C ARG A 314 -33.49 -10.78 136.17
N ILE A 315 -32.62 -11.78 136.18
CA ILE A 315 -32.67 -12.92 137.12
C ILE A 315 -32.08 -12.56 138.49
N LEU A 316 -31.23 -11.52 138.57
CA LEU A 316 -30.66 -11.02 139.83
C LEU A 316 -31.56 -9.99 140.55
N GLU A 317 -32.64 -9.52 139.92
CA GLU A 317 -33.64 -8.62 140.51
C GLU A 317 -34.90 -9.33 141.06
N THR A 318 -34.92 -10.67 141.11
CA THR A 318 -36.02 -11.48 141.67
C THR A 318 -35.55 -12.34 142.83
#